data_AF-A0A8T5RJQ3-F1
#
_entry.id   AF-A0A8T5RJQ3-F1
#
_cell.length_a   1.000
_cell.length_b   1.000
_cell.length_c   1.000
_cell.angle_alpha   90.00
_cell.angle_beta   90.00
_cell.angle_gamma   90.00
#
_symmetry.space_group_name_H-M   'P 1'
#
loop_
_entity.id
_entity.type
_entity.pdbx_description
1 polymer ?
#
loop_
_entity_poly.entity_id
_entity_poly.type
_entity_poly.pdbx_seq_one_letter_code
_entity_poly.pdbx_strand_id
1 'polypeptide(L)' 'MTARKLKPKDLVLCNKCGNVMITRKIRMNHSSEEEFQTINQCIVCRFWEPINK' A
#
# COMPACT_ATOMS: atom_id res chain seq x y z
N MET A 1 -22.03 3.23 12.65
CA MET A 1 -20.91 3.10 11.69
C MET A 1 -19.96 2.03 12.21
N THR A 2 -20.07 0.80 11.71
CA THR A 2 -19.23 -0.32 12.14
C THR A 2 -17.87 -0.23 11.46
N ALA A 3 -16.86 0.23 12.19
CA ALA A 3 -15.46 0.09 11.79
C ALA A 3 -15.17 -1.41 11.64
N ARG A 4 -15.08 -1.89 10.40
CA ARG A 4 -14.62 -3.25 10.12
C ARG A 4 -13.22 -3.34 10.69
N LYS A 5 -13.08 -3.99 11.86
CA LYS A 5 -11.79 -4.31 12.47
C LYS A 5 -11.01 -5.14 11.45
N LEU A 6 -10.08 -4.49 10.76
CA LEU A 6 -9.12 -5.17 9.90
C LEU A 6 -8.46 -6.25 10.75
N LYS A 7 -8.56 -7.50 10.32
CA LYS A 7 -7.98 -8.62 11.05
C LYS A 7 -6.47 -8.41 11.10
N PRO A 8 -5.81 -8.47 12.28
CA PRO A 8 -4.38 -8.20 12.40
C PRO A 8 -3.48 -9.09 11.53
N LYS A 9 -3.99 -10.25 11.08
CA LYS A 9 -3.27 -11.21 10.23
C LYS A 9 -2.96 -10.70 8.82
N ASP A 10 -3.65 -9.65 8.35
CA ASP A 10 -3.44 -9.08 7.01
C ASP A 10 -2.64 -7.75 7.06
N LEU A 11 -2.02 -7.41 8.20
CA LEU A 11 -1.22 -6.20 8.33
C LEU A 11 0.18 -6.41 7.75
N VAL A 12 0.44 -5.79 6.59
CA VAL A 12 1.78 -5.74 5.99
C VAL A 12 2.66 -4.78 6.80
N LEU A 13 3.84 -5.23 7.19
CA LEU A 13 4.83 -4.42 7.91
C LEU A 13 5.88 -3.87 6.96
N CYS A 14 6.34 -2.65 7.21
CA CYS A 14 7.34 -1.99 6.41
C CYS A 14 8.73 -2.57 6.66
N ASN A 15 9.36 -3.05 5.59
CA ASN A 15 10.72 -3.60 5.62
C ASN A 15 11.80 -2.58 6.07
N LYS A 16 11.52 -1.27 6.05
CA LYS A 16 12.47 -0.24 6.50
C LYS A 16 12.35 0.14 7.97
N CYS A 17 11.15 0.13 8.54
CA CYS A 17 10.90 0.71 9.86
C CYS A 17 9.96 -0.11 10.74
N GLY A 18 9.54 -1.30 10.31
CA GLY A 18 8.68 -2.22 11.06
C GLY A 18 7.25 -1.72 11.29
N ASN A 19 6.89 -0.53 10.80
CA ASN A 19 5.55 0.03 10.97
C ASN A 19 4.57 -0.50 9.93
N VAL A 20 3.27 -0.41 10.25
CA VAL A 20 2.19 -0.87 9.37
C VAL A 20 2.21 -0.13 8.02
N MET A 21 1.99 -0.89 6.95
CA MET A 21 1.76 -0.38 5.61
C MET A 21 0.28 -0.42 5.28
N ILE A 22 -0.16 0.55 4.48
CA ILE A 22 -1.51 0.65 3.96
C ILE A 22 -1.50 0.48 2.44
N THR A 23 -2.51 -0.19 1.93
CA THR A 23 -2.70 -0.34 0.49
C THR A 23 -3.26 0.95 -0.11
N ARG A 24 -2.65 1.42 -1.20
CA ARG A 24 -3.06 2.61 -1.94
C ARG A 24 -3.01 2.33 -3.45
N LYS A 25 -3.86 3.02 -4.22
CA LYS A 25 -3.74 3.06 -5.68
C LYS A 25 -3.01 4.33 -6.08
N ILE A 26 -1.98 4.21 -6.90
CA ILE A 26 -1.26 5.34 -7.49
C ILE A 26 -1.43 5.30 -9.00
N ARG A 27 -1.45 6.48 -9.61
CA ARG A 27 -1.44 6.63 -11.06
C ARG A 27 -0.01 6.49 -11.55
N MET A 28 0.23 5.53 -12.43
CA MET A 28 1.48 5.33 -13.15
C MET A 28 1.29 5.96 -14.52
N ASN A 29 2.10 6.96 -14.84
CA ASN A 29 2.14 7.49 -16.21
C ASN A 29 3.15 6.66 -16.98
N HIS A 30 2.73 5.50 -17.48
CA HIS A 30 3.46 4.80 -18.52
C HIS A 30 2.97 5.28 -19.88
N SER A 31 3.92 5.52 -20.78
CA SER A 31 3.74 6.15 -22.08
C SER A 31 2.39 5.84 -22.74
N SER A 32 1.53 6.86 -22.79
CA SER A 32 0.23 6.91 -23.50
C SER A 32 -1.00 6.28 -22.83
N GLU A 33 -0.88 5.55 -21.71
CA GLU A 33 -2.04 4.97 -21.01
C GLU A 33 -2.06 5.33 -19.51
N GLU A 34 -3.22 5.71 -19.00
CA GLU A 34 -3.42 5.98 -17.57
C GLU A 34 -3.54 4.65 -16.81
N GLU A 35 -2.43 4.11 -16.34
CA GLU A 35 -2.44 2.90 -15.52
C GLU A 35 -2.55 3.22 -14.04
N PHE A 36 -3.37 2.45 -13.31
CA PHE A 36 -3.45 2.52 -11.86
C PHE A 36 -2.78 1.30 -11.25
N GLN A 37 -1.69 1.50 -10.51
CA GLN A 37 -1.01 0.44 -9.78
C GLN A 37 -1.41 0.46 -8.31
N THR A 38 -1.63 -0.72 -7.75
CA THR A 38 -1.86 -0.87 -6.31
C THR A 38 -0.53 -1.11 -5.61
N ILE A 39 -0.22 -0.28 -4.60
CA ILE A 39 1.02 -0.31 -3.82
C ILE A 39 0.71 -0.48 -2.34
N ASN A 40 1.66 -1.02 -1.59
CA ASN A 40 1.72 -0.89 -0.14
C ASN A 40 2.59 0.32 0.21
N GLN A 41 2.11 1.22 1.06
CA GLN A 41 2.85 2.38 1.53
C GLN A 41 2.90 2.40 3.06
N CYS A 42 4.09 2.56 3.63
CA CYS A 42 4.26 2.74 5.07
C CYS A 42 3.63 4.07 5.54
N ILE A 43 2.87 4.01 6.64
CA ILE A 43 2.23 5.21 7.22
C ILE A 43 3.25 6.20 7.81
N VAL A 44 4.42 5.71 8.24
CA VAL A 44 5.46 6.51 8.91
C VAL A 44 6.49 7.01 7.91
N CYS A 45 7.30 6.11 7.34
CA CYS A 45 8.44 6.50 6.50
C CYS A 45 8.10 6.72 5.04
N ARG A 46 6.83 6.53 4.64
CA ARG A 46 6.32 6.67 3.26
C ARG A 46 6.98 5.78 2.21
N PHE A 47 7.88 4.89 2.62
CA PHE A 47 8.42 3.83 1.77
C PHE A 47 7.27 3.02 1.19
N TRP A 48 7.35 2.72 -0.10
CA TRP A 48 6.32 1.99 -0.80
C TRP A 48 6.91 0.89 -1.67
N GLU A 49 6.11 -0.14 -1.88
CA GLU A 49 6.43 -1.26 -2.75
C GLU A 49 5.17 -1.67 -3.53
N PRO A 50 5.32 -2.13 -4.79
CA PRO A 50 4.21 -2.58 -5.60
C PRO A 50 3.63 -3.89 -5.04
N ILE A 51 2.29 -4.03 -5.10
CA ILE A 51 1.63 -5.30 -4.81
C ILE A 51 1.60 -6.09 -6.13
N ASN A 52 2.69 -6.80 -6.45
CA ASN A 52 2.70 -7.71 -7.58
C ASN A 52 1.88 -8.97 -7.22
N LYS A 53 0.89 -9.27 -8.04
CA LYS A 53 0.08 -10.49 -7.98
C LYS A 53 0.82 -11.66 -8.61
#